data_AF-A0A7S0NZM8-F1
#
_entry.id   AF-A0A7S0NZM8-F1
#
_cell.length_a   1.000
_cell.length_b   1.000
_cell.length_c   1.000
_cell.angle_alpha   90.00
_cell.angle_beta   90.00
_cell.angle_gamma   90.00
#
_symmetry.space_group_name_H-M   'P 1'
#
loop_
_entity.id
_entity.type
_entity.pdbx_description
1 polymer ?
#
loop_
_entity_poly.entity_id
_entity_poly.type
_entity_poly.pdbx_seq_one_letter_code
_entity_poly.pdbx_strand_id
1 'polypeptide(L)'
;GIDARLCPEGHERCRQLQRLTDSLHPELFVTSPLTRAAQTTLLSFGPQIARGARVIALDDVRETVNYPCDSRRSRTELAADFPLIDFAGCTEIDPMRAKYERRHGPQTAGGYRESADAPALAARARRAL
;
A
#
# COMPACT_ATOMS: atom_id res chain seq x y z
N GLY A 1 10.43 -2.62 11.10
CA GLY A 1 10.86 -1.30 10.58
C GLY A 1 9.66 -0.55 10.04
N ILE A 2 9.84 0.73 9.69
CA ILE A 2 8.85 1.48 8.89
C ILE A 2 8.71 0.83 7.51
N ASP A 3 7.52 0.90 6.94
CA ASP A 3 7.23 0.49 5.55
C ASP A 3 7.77 -0.90 5.21
N ALA A 4 7.20 -1.91 5.88
CA ALA A 4 7.70 -3.27 5.80
C ALA A 4 7.68 -3.80 4.36
N ARG A 5 8.79 -4.43 3.98
CA ARG A 5 8.96 -5.21 2.75
C ARG A 5 8.34 -6.60 2.89
N LEU A 6 8.07 -7.25 1.77
CA LEU A 6 7.67 -8.65 1.74
C LEU A 6 8.73 -9.55 2.39
N CYS A 7 8.26 -10.54 3.15
CA CYS A 7 9.10 -11.64 3.62
C CYS A 7 9.35 -12.65 2.48
N PRO A 8 10.29 -13.60 2.64
CA PRO A 8 10.55 -14.64 1.63
C PRO A 8 9.30 -15.43 1.22
N GLU A 9 8.45 -15.80 2.18
CA GLU A 9 7.18 -16.49 1.93
C GLU A 9 6.22 -15.62 1.12
N GLY A 10 6.25 -14.30 1.34
CA GLY A 10 5.47 -13.33 0.55
C GLY A 10 5.88 -13.32 -0.92
N HIS A 11 7.18 -13.41 -1.21
CA HIS A 11 7.67 -13.51 -2.60
C HIS A 11 7.21 -14.79 -3.27
N GLU A 12 7.22 -15.92 -2.54
CA GLU A 12 6.72 -17.19 -3.07
C GLU A 12 5.22 -17.15 -3.39
N ARG A 13 4.42 -16.55 -2.50
CA ARG A 13 2.98 -16.33 -2.74
C ARG A 13 2.73 -15.46 -3.98
N CYS A 14 3.55 -14.44 -4.23
CA CYS A 14 3.44 -13.62 -5.44
C CYS A 14 3.69 -14.45 -6.72
N ARG A 15 4.70 -15.34 -6.70
CA ARG A 15 4.97 -16.24 -7.83
C ARG A 15 3.81 -17.20 -8.09
N GLN A 16 3.17 -17.70 -7.04
CA GLN A 16 1.99 -18.55 -7.16
C GLN A 16 0.81 -17.77 -7.74
N LEU A 17 0.56 -16.55 -7.23
CA LEU A 17 -0.53 -15.71 -7.71
C LEU A 17 -0.37 -15.36 -9.19
N GLN A 18 0.84 -15.04 -9.64
CA GLN A 18 1.12 -14.73 -11.05
C GLN A 18 0.64 -15.84 -12.00
N ARG A 19 0.81 -17.12 -11.61
CA ARG A 19 0.34 -18.26 -12.41
C ARG A 19 -1.19 -18.34 -12.47
N LEU A 20 -1.86 -17.99 -11.37
CA LEU A 20 -3.32 -18.05 -11.28
C LEU A 20 -3.99 -16.90 -12.03
N THR A 21 -3.29 -15.78 -12.22
CA THR A 21 -3.86 -14.55 -12.77
C THR A 21 -3.43 -14.29 -14.21
N ASP A 22 -2.62 -15.15 -14.83
CA ASP A 22 -2.03 -14.90 -16.15
C ASP A 22 -3.06 -14.61 -17.26
N SER A 23 -4.22 -15.28 -17.20
CA SER A 23 -5.35 -15.09 -18.13
C SER A 23 -6.14 -13.80 -17.91
N LEU A 24 -5.85 -13.03 -16.85
CA LEU A 24 -6.51 -11.76 -16.59
C LEU A 24 -5.94 -10.67 -17.51
N HIS A 25 -6.84 -9.80 -17.97
CA HIS A 25 -6.53 -8.65 -18.80
C HIS A 25 -7.05 -7.34 -18.17
N PRO A 26 -6.60 -6.99 -16.94
CA PRO A 26 -6.98 -5.73 -16.34
C PRO A 26 -6.29 -4.56 -17.07
N GLU A 27 -6.99 -3.44 -17.16
CA GLU A 27 -6.44 -2.19 -17.72
C GLU A 27 -5.76 -1.33 -16.64
N LEU A 28 -6.10 -1.59 -15.36
CA LEU A 28 -5.64 -0.81 -14.21
C LEU A 28 -5.49 -1.69 -12.97
N PHE A 29 -4.37 -1.52 -12.29
CA PHE A 29 -4.14 -1.97 -10.92
C PHE A 29 -4.11 -0.77 -9.98
N VAL A 30 -4.80 -0.90 -8.86
CA VAL A 30 -4.77 0.08 -7.77
C VAL A 30 -4.09 -0.58 -6.58
N THR A 31 -3.00 0.01 -6.10
CA THR A 31 -2.25 -0.47 -4.93
C THR A 31 -2.24 0.58 -3.83
N SER A 32 -2.07 0.14 -2.58
CA SER A 32 -1.72 1.07 -1.52
C SER A 32 -0.25 1.52 -1.66
N PRO A 33 0.10 2.73 -1.21
CA PRO A 33 1.48 3.23 -1.22
C PRO A 33 2.33 2.63 -0.10
N LEU A 34 2.24 1.33 0.12
CA LEU A 34 3.07 0.56 1.05
C LEU A 34 4.00 -0.34 0.25
N THR A 35 5.25 -0.44 0.67
CA THR A 35 6.29 -1.20 -0.04
C THR A 35 5.87 -2.66 -0.26
N ARG A 36 5.33 -3.34 0.75
CA ARG A 36 4.79 -4.70 0.59
C ARG A 36 3.74 -4.80 -0.51
N ALA A 37 2.83 -3.84 -0.61
CA ALA A 37 1.73 -3.85 -1.57
C ALA A 37 2.23 -3.53 -3.00
N ALA A 38 3.13 -2.56 -3.12
CA ALA A 38 3.84 -2.28 -4.37
C ALA A 38 4.60 -3.52 -4.88
N GLN A 39 5.37 -4.17 -4.01
CA GLN A 39 6.08 -5.40 -4.34
C GLN A 39 5.11 -6.52 -4.75
N THR A 40 4.03 -6.75 -4.00
CA THR A 40 3.03 -7.75 -4.36
C THR A 40 2.42 -7.48 -5.73
N THR A 41 2.06 -6.22 -6.00
CA THR A 41 1.44 -5.83 -7.28
C THR A 41 2.39 -6.12 -8.45
N LEU A 42 3.63 -5.62 -8.38
CA LEU A 42 4.59 -5.78 -9.47
C LEU A 42 5.03 -7.23 -9.66
N LEU A 43 5.23 -7.99 -8.57
CA LEU A 43 5.65 -9.39 -8.66
C LEU A 43 4.53 -10.31 -9.14
N SER A 44 3.29 -10.08 -8.67
CA SER A 44 2.16 -10.95 -9.00
C SER A 44 1.55 -10.64 -10.37
N PHE A 45 1.63 -9.39 -10.83
CA PHE A 45 0.96 -8.93 -12.05
C PHE A 45 1.91 -8.35 -13.10
N GLY A 46 3.21 -8.62 -12.97
CA GLY A 46 4.24 -8.21 -13.93
C GLY A 46 3.88 -8.50 -15.40
N PRO A 47 3.35 -9.70 -15.76
CA PRO A 47 2.93 -9.98 -17.13
C PRO A 47 1.84 -9.04 -17.66
N GLN A 48 0.83 -8.74 -16.85
CA GLN A 48 -0.29 -7.85 -17.19
C GLN A 48 0.21 -6.41 -17.36
N ILE A 49 1.09 -5.96 -16.46
CA ILE A 49 1.72 -4.63 -16.52
C ILE A 49 2.57 -4.50 -17.78
N ALA A 50 3.35 -5.53 -18.13
CA ALA A 50 4.13 -5.56 -19.36
C ALA A 50 3.25 -5.55 -20.63
N ARG A 51 2.00 -6.04 -20.55
CA ARG A 51 0.99 -5.95 -21.61
C ARG A 51 0.30 -4.59 -21.70
N GLY A 52 0.61 -3.65 -20.81
CA GLY A 52 0.10 -2.27 -20.84
C GLY A 52 -0.87 -1.91 -19.73
N ALA A 53 -1.13 -2.80 -18.76
CA ALA A 53 -1.93 -2.46 -17.60
C ALA A 53 -1.23 -1.36 -16.78
N ARG A 54 -1.96 -0.29 -16.43
CA ARG A 54 -1.43 0.81 -15.61
C ARG A 54 -1.43 0.42 -14.13
N VAL A 55 -0.54 1.01 -13.35
CA VAL A 55 -0.53 0.85 -11.88
C VAL A 55 -0.55 2.21 -11.23
N ILE A 56 -1.54 2.46 -10.37
CA ILE A 56 -1.64 3.70 -9.58
C ILE A 56 -1.61 3.38 -8.08
N ALA A 57 -1.04 4.28 -7.29
CA ALA A 57 -1.05 4.19 -5.84
C ALA A 57 -2.05 5.18 -5.23
N LEU A 58 -2.92 4.68 -4.34
CA LEU A 58 -3.89 5.49 -3.59
C LEU A 58 -3.77 5.24 -2.08
N ASP A 59 -3.63 6.31 -1.30
CA ASP A 59 -3.58 6.21 0.17
C ASP A 59 -4.87 5.57 0.74
N ASP A 60 -6.03 5.75 0.09
CA ASP A 60 -7.32 5.29 0.60
C ASP A 60 -7.49 3.75 0.56
N VAL A 61 -6.77 3.02 -0.31
CA VAL A 61 -6.86 1.55 -0.43
C VAL A 61 -5.91 0.78 0.51
N ARG A 62 -5.20 1.46 1.40
CA ARG A 62 -4.30 0.83 2.38
C ARG A 62 -5.06 0.13 3.52
N GLU A 63 -4.35 -0.69 4.29
CA GLU A 63 -4.90 -1.28 5.53
C GLU A 63 -5.03 -0.21 6.65
N THR A 64 -4.92 -0.59 7.92
CA THR A 64 -4.93 0.35 9.06
C THR A 64 -3.53 0.81 9.43
N VAL A 65 -3.37 2.05 9.88
CA VAL A 65 -2.10 2.58 10.42
C VAL A 65 -2.07 2.39 11.92
N ASN A 66 -1.77 1.17 12.34
CA ASN A 66 -1.68 0.82 13.75
C ASN A 66 -0.26 0.81 14.24
N TYR A 67 0.70 0.24 13.51
CA TYR A 67 2.08 -0.02 13.93
C TYR A 67 3.11 0.72 13.07
N PRO A 68 4.41 0.76 13.46
CA PRO A 68 5.44 1.37 12.63
C PRO A 68 5.53 0.84 11.21
N CYS A 69 5.34 -0.46 11.03
CA CYS A 69 5.32 -1.13 9.72
C CYS A 69 4.16 -0.70 8.81
N ASP A 70 3.14 -0.07 9.38
CA ASP A 70 1.96 0.38 8.64
C ASP A 70 2.14 1.80 8.10
N SER A 71 3.26 2.46 8.38
CA SER A 71 3.62 3.71 7.71
C SER A 71 4.29 3.47 6.40
N ARG A 72 4.06 4.40 5.47
CA ARG A 72 4.80 4.46 4.23
C ARG A 72 5.98 5.42 4.32
N ARG A 73 6.95 5.22 3.43
CA ARG A 73 8.00 6.19 3.13
C ARG A 73 7.43 7.40 2.37
N SER A 74 8.27 8.38 2.12
CA SER A 74 7.86 9.53 1.31
C SER A 74 7.46 9.09 -0.10
N ARG A 75 6.61 9.90 -0.74
CA ARG A 75 6.21 9.65 -2.13
C ARG A 75 7.43 9.63 -3.05
N THR A 76 8.40 10.51 -2.83
CA THR A 76 9.63 10.58 -3.64
C THR A 76 10.46 9.30 -3.51
N GLU A 77 10.64 8.78 -2.29
CA GLU A 77 11.36 7.52 -2.07
C GLU A 77 10.65 6.32 -2.69
N LEU A 78 9.31 6.27 -2.59
CA LEU A 78 8.52 5.19 -3.20
C LEU A 78 8.57 5.25 -4.73
N ALA A 79 8.44 6.43 -5.32
CA ALA A 79 8.52 6.60 -6.76
C ALA A 79 9.91 6.23 -7.32
N ALA A 80 10.97 6.50 -6.56
CA ALA A 80 12.32 6.07 -6.91
C ALA A 80 12.50 4.55 -6.89
N ASP A 81 11.94 3.88 -5.87
CA ASP A 81 12.01 2.41 -5.75
C ASP A 81 11.07 1.67 -6.72
N PHE A 82 9.95 2.30 -7.11
CA PHE A 82 8.88 1.67 -7.89
C PHE A 82 8.45 2.55 -9.08
N PRO A 83 9.32 2.76 -10.09
CA PRO A 83 9.06 3.70 -11.19
C PRO A 83 7.90 3.30 -12.12
N LEU A 84 7.41 2.06 -12.02
CA LEU A 84 6.25 1.56 -12.77
C LEU A 84 4.90 1.91 -12.14
N ILE A 85 4.92 2.50 -10.94
CA ILE A 85 3.70 2.86 -10.20
C ILE A 85 3.57 4.37 -10.20
N ASP A 86 2.40 4.87 -10.60
CA ASP A 86 2.06 6.28 -10.50
C ASP A 86 1.62 6.63 -9.08
N PHE A 87 2.42 7.45 -8.40
CA PHE A 87 2.13 7.95 -7.06
C PHE A 87 1.56 9.39 -7.04
N ALA A 88 1.11 9.93 -8.18
CA ALA A 88 0.55 11.29 -8.25
C ALA A 88 -0.65 11.51 -7.31
N GLY A 89 -1.42 10.45 -7.01
CA GLY A 89 -2.53 10.48 -6.05
C GLY A 89 -2.10 10.46 -4.57
N CYS A 90 -0.80 10.35 -4.28
CA CYS A 90 -0.27 10.31 -2.91
C CYS A 90 0.32 11.65 -2.50
N THR A 91 0.21 11.99 -1.22
CA THR A 91 0.89 13.16 -0.64
C THR A 91 2.37 12.85 -0.35
N GLU A 92 3.22 13.87 -0.25
CA GLU A 92 4.66 13.63 -0.04
C GLU A 92 4.94 12.87 1.27
N ILE A 93 4.26 13.23 2.35
CA ILE A 93 4.39 12.64 3.68
C ILE A 93 3.15 11.81 3.98
N ASP A 94 3.28 10.69 4.72
CA ASP A 94 2.15 9.84 5.13
C ASP A 94 1.14 10.62 6.00
N PRO A 95 -0.04 11.00 5.45
CA PRO A 95 -0.98 11.88 6.15
C PRO A 95 -1.72 11.11 7.26
N MET A 96 -1.93 9.81 7.09
CA MET A 96 -2.61 8.96 8.07
C MET A 96 -1.72 8.69 9.26
N ARG A 97 -0.43 8.39 9.04
CA ARG A 97 0.53 8.29 10.14
C ARG A 97 0.60 9.58 10.94
N ALA A 98 0.75 10.71 10.24
CA ALA A 98 0.82 12.02 10.88
C ALA A 98 -0.45 12.35 11.70
N LYS A 99 -1.64 11.98 11.21
CA LYS A 99 -2.91 12.14 11.96
C LYS A 99 -2.86 11.42 13.30
N TYR A 100 -2.51 10.13 13.31
CA TYR A 100 -2.56 9.33 14.54
C TYR A 100 -1.38 9.60 15.48
N GLU A 101 -0.22 10.00 14.96
CA GLU A 101 0.89 10.49 15.79
C GLU A 101 0.53 11.81 16.49
N ARG A 102 -0.14 12.75 15.81
CA ARG A 102 -0.65 13.97 16.46
C ARG A 102 -1.68 13.66 17.54
N ARG A 103 -2.54 12.66 17.33
CA ARG A 103 -3.63 12.32 18.26
C ARG A 103 -3.16 11.51 19.47
N HIS A 104 -2.23 10.58 19.29
CA HIS A 104 -1.86 9.60 20.31
C HIS A 104 -0.38 9.69 20.74
N GLY A 105 0.40 10.58 20.15
CA GLY A 105 1.85 10.65 20.36
C GLY A 105 2.62 9.54 19.64
N PRO A 106 3.91 9.34 19.98
CA PRO A 106 4.69 8.23 19.46
C PRO A 106 4.07 6.90 19.87
N GLN A 107 4.30 5.86 19.07
CA GLN A 107 3.66 4.59 19.34
C GLN A 107 4.32 3.88 20.52
N THR A 108 3.59 3.79 21.64
CA THR A 108 3.88 2.87 22.73
C THR A 108 3.16 1.55 22.46
N ALA A 109 3.82 0.43 22.77
CA ALA A 109 3.29 -0.90 22.48
C ALA A 109 1.91 -1.10 23.14
N GLY A 110 0.89 -1.42 22.33
CA GLY A 110 -0.41 -1.92 22.83
C GLY A 110 -1.66 -1.10 22.49
N GLY A 111 -1.54 0.13 21.96
CA GLY A 111 -2.70 0.95 21.61
C GLY A 111 -3.21 0.71 20.18
N TYR A 112 -4.50 0.34 20.02
CA TYR A 112 -5.19 0.42 18.73
C TYR A 112 -5.33 1.89 18.32
N ARG A 113 -4.90 2.25 17.10
CA ARG A 113 -4.97 3.61 16.55
C ARG A 113 -6.15 3.72 15.59
N GLU A 114 -5.90 3.54 14.29
CA GLU A 114 -6.95 3.63 13.29
C GLU A 114 -8.01 2.54 13.45
N SER A 115 -7.64 1.34 13.91
CA SER A 115 -8.63 0.29 14.14
C SER A 115 -9.64 0.62 15.24
N ALA A 116 -9.34 1.61 16.09
CA ALA A 116 -10.28 2.14 17.08
C ALA A 116 -11.07 3.38 16.58
N ASP A 117 -10.81 3.87 15.36
CA ASP A 117 -11.48 5.02 14.73
C ASP A 117 -12.41 4.56 13.59
N ALA A 118 -13.42 3.75 13.95
CA ALA A 118 -14.37 3.17 12.99
C ALA A 118 -15.03 4.20 12.05
N PRO A 119 -15.43 5.41 12.51
CA PRO A 119 -15.98 6.44 11.60
C PRO A 119 -14.97 6.89 10.54
N ALA A 120 -13.70 7.10 10.89
CA ALA A 120 -12.68 7.50 9.93
C ALA A 120 -12.37 6.37 8.93
N LEU A 121 -12.32 5.12 9.41
CA LEU A 121 -12.14 3.95 8.55
C LEU A 121 -13.28 3.82 7.55
N ALA A 122 -14.53 3.96 8.01
CA ALA A 122 -15.71 3.92 7.14
C ALA A 122 -15.70 5.07 6.11
N ALA A 123 -15.29 6.27 6.51
CA ALA A 123 -15.17 7.40 5.58
C ALA A 123 -14.12 7.15 4.49
N ARG A 124 -12.99 6.50 4.85
CA ARG A 124 -11.94 6.14 3.88
C ARG A 124 -12.39 5.05 2.93
N ALA A 125 -13.03 4.00 3.44
CA ALA A 125 -13.59 2.94 2.61
C ALA A 125 -14.56 3.49 1.56
N ARG A 126 -15.39 4.48 1.90
CA ARG A 126 -16.31 5.14 0.95
C ARG A 126 -15.62 5.98 -0.12
N ARG A 127 -14.43 6.53 0.13
CA ARG A 127 -13.68 7.29 -0.88
C ARG A 127 -12.92 6.40 -1.86
N ALA A 128 -12.71 5.13 -1.51
CA ALA A 128 -12.03 4.14 -2.34
C ALA A 128 -12.98 3.41 -3.31
N LEU A 129 -14.30 3.62 -3.17
CA LEU A 129 -15.37 3.06 -4.01
C LEU A 129 -15.90 4.12 -4.97
#